data_AF-A0A1F9AV96-F1
#
_entry.id   AF-A0A1F9AV96-F1
#
_cell.length_a   1.000
_cell.length_b   1.000
_cell.length_c   1.000
_cell.angle_alpha   90.00
_cell.angle_beta   90.00
_cell.angle_gamma   90.00
#
_symmetry.space_group_name_H-M   'P 1'
#
loop_
_entity.id
_entity.type
_entity.pdbx_description
1 polymer ?
#
loop_
_entity_poly.entity_id
_entity_poly.type
_entity_poly.pdbx_seq_one_letter_code
_entity_poly.pdbx_strand_id
1 'polypeptide(L)'
;MPTNPNVLVGLEKADDAGVYRISDNLAIIQTVDFFTPIVDDPYWFGQIAAANALSDVYAMGGEPKTALNLVAFPIKQMDISILHEILRGGIDKLNEAGVVLIGGHSVEDHELKYGLAVTGFIHPDKIRTKTNLHPRDKLILTKPLGTGIISTAIKGGIASAETIERTTQMMATLNQRAAKIMSDYDVHACTDITGFGLLGHLAEMVVGSGYSVYLHFEKIPIIPEAFEFASMGLVPKGAFKNR
;
A
#
# COMPACT_ATOMS: atom_id res chain seq x y z
N MET A 1 26.32 5.74 -3.32
CA MET A 1 25.72 4.61 -2.57
C MET A 1 26.39 3.33 -3.04
N PRO A 2 26.51 2.27 -2.21
CA PRO A 2 27.03 0.99 -2.66
C PRO A 2 26.14 0.43 -3.79
N THR A 3 26.74 0.01 -4.90
CA THR A 3 26.05 -0.49 -6.10
C THR A 3 26.40 -1.96 -6.34
N ASN A 4 25.43 -2.76 -6.76
CA ASN A 4 25.61 -4.18 -7.09
C ASN A 4 24.83 -4.49 -8.38
N PRO A 5 25.44 -5.18 -9.37
CA PRO A 5 24.80 -5.48 -10.66
C PRO A 5 23.56 -6.39 -10.57
N ASN A 6 23.30 -7.01 -9.41
CA ASN A 6 22.10 -7.79 -9.16
C ASN A 6 20.92 -6.95 -8.66
N VAL A 7 21.11 -5.66 -8.37
CA VAL A 7 19.99 -4.76 -8.08
C VAL A 7 19.28 -4.44 -9.40
N LEU A 8 18.09 -5.00 -9.59
CA LEU A 8 17.27 -4.78 -10.80
C LEU A 8 16.42 -3.52 -10.68
N VAL A 9 15.91 -3.26 -9.47
CA VAL A 9 15.19 -2.05 -9.09
C VAL A 9 15.74 -1.59 -7.75
N GLY A 10 16.18 -0.33 -7.67
CA GLY A 10 16.87 0.22 -6.51
C GLY A 10 16.66 1.73 -6.40
N LEU A 11 17.44 2.37 -5.54
CA LEU A 11 17.21 3.77 -5.16
C LEU A 11 17.44 4.80 -6.28
N GLU A 12 18.11 4.43 -7.37
CA GLU A 12 18.37 5.33 -8.51
C GLU A 12 17.09 5.67 -9.29
N LYS A 13 16.13 4.74 -9.32
CA LYS A 13 14.79 4.94 -9.87
C LYS A 13 13.81 4.41 -8.83
N ALA A 14 13.32 5.30 -7.97
CA ALA A 14 12.34 4.94 -6.97
C ALA A 14 11.15 4.22 -7.63
N ASP A 15 10.81 3.05 -7.09
CA ASP A 15 9.66 2.21 -7.45
C ASP A 15 9.02 1.72 -6.15
N ASP A 16 7.94 0.96 -6.24
CA ASP A 16 7.16 0.56 -5.04
C ASP A 16 7.97 -0.36 -4.11
N ALA A 17 8.92 -1.14 -4.65
CA ALA A 17 9.80 -1.99 -3.86
C ALA A 17 11.19 -2.17 -4.49
N GLY A 18 12.16 -2.57 -3.67
CA GLY A 18 13.49 -2.96 -4.13
C GLY A 18 13.48 -4.38 -4.72
N VAL A 19 14.19 -4.58 -5.83
CA VAL A 19 14.30 -5.90 -6.49
C VAL A 19 15.77 -6.32 -6.62
N TYR A 20 16.09 -7.50 -6.11
CA TYR A 20 17.44 -8.07 -6.16
C TYR A 20 17.42 -9.46 -6.81
N ARG A 21 18.22 -9.65 -7.86
CA ARG A 21 18.37 -10.91 -8.59
C ARG A 21 19.17 -11.92 -7.77
N ILE A 22 18.62 -13.12 -7.61
CA ILE A 22 19.28 -14.27 -6.99
C ILE A 22 19.87 -15.20 -8.05
N SER A 23 19.12 -15.43 -9.12
CA SER A 23 19.54 -16.21 -10.30
C SER A 23 18.80 -15.72 -11.55
N ASP A 24 19.07 -16.32 -12.70
CA ASP A 24 18.44 -15.93 -13.97
C ASP A 24 16.91 -16.06 -13.95
N ASN A 25 16.37 -16.97 -13.14
CA ASN A 25 14.94 -17.24 -13.07
C ASN A 25 14.28 -16.79 -11.75
N LEU A 26 15.05 -16.15 -10.85
CA LEU A 26 14.56 -15.77 -9.53
C LEU A 26 15.14 -14.44 -9.07
N ALA A 27 14.26 -13.52 -8.70
CA ALA A 27 14.56 -12.31 -7.95
C ALA A 27 13.71 -12.25 -6.67
N ILE A 28 14.26 -11.57 -5.67
CA ILE A 28 13.52 -11.19 -4.46
C ILE A 28 12.99 -9.77 -4.60
N ILE A 29 11.80 -9.54 -4.08
CA ILE A 29 11.22 -8.22 -3.86
C ILE A 29 11.26 -7.95 -2.37
N GLN A 30 11.73 -6.77 -1.97
CA GLN A 30 11.74 -6.33 -0.59
C GLN A 30 11.07 -4.96 -0.48
N THR A 31 10.05 -4.89 0.37
CA THR A 31 9.41 -3.63 0.75
C THR A 31 9.28 -3.55 2.26
N VAL A 32 9.08 -2.33 2.76
CA VAL A 32 8.83 -2.03 4.15
C VAL A 32 7.86 -0.88 4.26
N ASP A 33 6.78 -1.10 5.00
CA ASP A 33 5.77 -0.07 5.21
C ASP A 33 5.17 -0.18 6.61
N PHE A 34 5.12 0.96 7.32
CA PHE A 34 4.58 1.06 8.67
C PHE A 34 4.11 2.49 8.96
N PHE A 35 2.97 2.63 9.61
CA PHE A 35 2.32 3.93 9.79
C PHE A 35 1.48 3.96 11.07
N THR A 36 0.89 5.13 11.36
CA THR A 36 0.06 5.38 12.54
C THR A 36 -1.39 4.95 12.30
N PRO A 37 -2.19 4.68 13.35
CA PRO A 37 -3.58 4.27 13.19
C PRO A 37 -4.41 5.17 12.28
N ILE A 38 -5.12 4.52 11.34
CA ILE A 38 -6.06 5.17 10.41
C ILE A 38 -7.53 4.84 10.70
N VAL A 39 -7.75 3.89 11.61
CA VAL A 39 -9.05 3.47 12.18
C VAL A 39 -8.85 3.22 13.68
N ASP A 40 -9.94 3.29 14.45
CA ASP A 40 -9.88 3.15 15.92
C ASP A 40 -9.82 1.68 16.37
N ASP A 41 -10.40 0.76 15.60
CA ASP A 41 -10.39 -0.66 15.91
C ASP A 41 -8.98 -1.24 15.70
N PRO A 42 -8.32 -1.77 16.75
CA PRO A 42 -6.94 -2.22 16.65
C PRO A 42 -6.76 -3.43 15.73
N TYR A 43 -7.72 -4.36 15.72
CA TYR A 43 -7.69 -5.54 14.86
C TYR A 43 -7.74 -5.14 13.38
N TRP A 44 -8.66 -4.25 13.02
CA TRP A 44 -8.76 -3.73 11.66
C TRP A 44 -7.55 -2.88 11.26
N PHE A 45 -6.98 -2.11 12.19
CA PHE A 45 -5.72 -1.41 11.91
C PHE A 45 -4.60 -2.40 11.54
N GLY A 46 -4.48 -3.52 12.26
CA GLY A 46 -3.56 -4.60 11.93
C GLY A 46 -3.79 -5.18 10.53
N GLN A 47 -5.05 -5.49 10.21
CA GLN A 47 -5.47 -6.00 8.89
C GLN A 47 -5.09 -5.04 7.75
N ILE A 48 -5.35 -3.74 7.93
CA ILE A 48 -5.04 -2.69 6.96
C ILE A 48 -3.53 -2.53 6.78
N ALA A 49 -2.77 -2.45 7.88
CA ALA A 49 -1.32 -2.26 7.83
C ALA A 49 -0.64 -3.43 7.11
N ALA A 50 -1.09 -4.66 7.35
CA ALA A 50 -0.62 -5.83 6.64
C ALA A 50 -1.01 -5.79 5.15
N ALA A 51 -2.26 -5.47 4.81
CA ALA A 51 -2.70 -5.36 3.43
C ALA A 51 -1.93 -4.29 2.63
N ASN A 52 -1.61 -3.17 3.27
CA ASN A 52 -0.81 -2.10 2.69
C ASN A 52 0.64 -2.55 2.46
N ALA A 53 1.32 -3.12 3.46
CA ALA A 53 2.72 -3.55 3.31
C ALA A 53 2.89 -4.70 2.29
N LEU A 54 1.86 -5.52 2.07
CA LEU A 54 1.85 -6.54 1.01
C LEU A 54 1.63 -5.94 -0.39
N SER A 55 1.08 -4.73 -0.46
CA SER A 55 0.61 -4.10 -1.71
C SER A 55 1.74 -3.86 -2.69
N ASP A 56 2.90 -3.36 -2.25
CA ASP A 56 4.02 -3.08 -3.15
C ASP A 56 4.51 -4.35 -3.85
N VAL A 57 4.54 -5.48 -3.14
CA VAL A 57 4.94 -6.76 -3.75
C VAL A 57 3.98 -7.15 -4.87
N TYR A 58 2.67 -6.94 -4.67
CA TYR A 58 1.66 -7.17 -5.70
C TYR A 58 1.78 -6.18 -6.86
N ALA A 59 2.08 -4.90 -6.59
CA ALA A 59 2.27 -3.86 -7.60
C ALA A 59 3.46 -4.18 -8.54
N MET A 60 4.55 -4.73 -7.98
CA MET A 60 5.69 -5.21 -8.75
C MET A 60 5.40 -6.49 -9.55
N GLY A 61 4.21 -7.09 -9.41
CA GLY A 61 3.82 -8.35 -10.03
C GLY A 61 4.33 -9.61 -9.31
N GLY A 62 4.82 -9.45 -8.08
CA GLY A 62 5.41 -10.51 -7.27
C GLY A 62 4.40 -11.27 -6.43
N GLU A 63 4.89 -12.36 -5.84
CA GLU A 63 4.16 -13.14 -4.84
C GLU A 63 4.83 -12.96 -3.45
N PRO A 64 4.16 -12.35 -2.45
CA PRO A 64 4.72 -12.23 -1.11
C PRO A 64 4.79 -13.61 -0.46
N LYS A 65 5.84 -13.88 0.33
CA LYS A 65 6.05 -15.17 1.00
C LYS A 65 6.36 -15.08 2.48
N THR A 66 7.17 -14.09 2.88
CA THR A 66 7.52 -13.91 4.29
C THR A 66 7.37 -12.46 4.72
N ALA A 67 7.14 -12.25 6.01
CA ALA A 67 7.06 -10.93 6.61
C ALA A 67 7.79 -10.88 7.96
N LEU A 68 8.19 -9.66 8.35
CA LEU A 68 8.73 -9.31 9.65
C LEU A 68 7.90 -8.17 10.24
N ASN A 69 7.45 -8.31 11.49
CA ASN A 69 6.73 -7.24 12.19
C ASN A 69 7.64 -6.04 12.48
N LEU A 70 7.09 -4.84 12.31
CA LEU A 70 7.69 -3.58 12.77
C LEU A 70 6.68 -2.90 13.70
N VAL A 71 7.07 -2.75 14.97
CA VAL A 71 6.18 -2.23 16.02
C VAL A 71 6.87 -1.08 16.74
N ALA A 72 6.18 0.05 16.84
CA ALA A 72 6.49 1.11 17.79
C ALA A 72 5.28 1.26 18.71
N PHE A 73 5.42 1.04 20.02
CA PHE A 73 4.27 0.97 20.93
C PHE A 73 4.48 1.75 22.23
N PRO A 74 3.51 2.59 22.65
CA PRO A 74 3.58 3.35 23.91
C PRO A 74 3.17 2.50 25.11
N ILE A 75 4.04 1.58 25.53
CA ILE A 75 3.77 0.60 26.58
C ILE A 75 3.36 1.21 27.94
N LYS A 76 3.73 2.47 28.19
CA LYS A 76 3.37 3.20 29.41
C LYS A 76 2.02 3.91 29.34
N GLN A 77 1.46 4.09 28.14
CA GLN A 77 0.26 4.91 27.89
C GLN A 77 -0.90 4.10 27.31
N MET A 78 -0.62 2.92 26.75
CA MET A 78 -1.61 2.04 26.14
C MET A 78 -1.52 0.64 26.71
N ASP A 79 -2.68 0.00 26.85
CA ASP A 79 -2.79 -1.39 27.28
C ASP A 79 -2.19 -2.33 26.21
N ILE A 80 -1.35 -3.28 26.64
CA ILE A 80 -0.70 -4.26 25.75
C ILE A 80 -1.71 -5.10 24.95
N SER A 81 -2.94 -5.25 25.43
CA SER A 81 -4.02 -5.92 24.69
C SER A 81 -4.34 -5.25 23.36
N ILE A 82 -4.18 -3.92 23.24
CA ILE A 82 -4.33 -3.20 21.98
C ILE A 82 -3.30 -3.71 20.97
N LEU A 83 -2.04 -3.89 21.39
CA LEU A 83 -1.00 -4.45 20.54
C LEU A 83 -1.32 -5.90 20.13
N HIS A 84 -1.81 -6.72 21.05
CA HIS A 84 -2.21 -8.09 20.73
C HIS A 84 -3.30 -8.14 19.65
N GLU A 85 -4.29 -7.25 19.72
CA GLU A 85 -5.35 -7.17 18.71
C GLU A 85 -4.83 -6.73 17.34
N ILE A 86 -3.91 -5.75 17.29
CA ILE A 86 -3.23 -5.31 16.06
C ILE A 86 -2.46 -6.48 15.45
N LEU A 87 -1.64 -7.16 16.24
CA LEU A 87 -0.85 -8.30 15.77
C LEU A 87 -1.74 -9.44 15.29
N ARG A 88 -2.86 -9.71 15.99
CA ARG A 88 -3.85 -10.71 15.57
C ARG A 88 -4.44 -10.36 14.19
N GLY A 89 -4.85 -9.11 14.00
CA GLY A 89 -5.37 -8.64 12.71
C GLY A 89 -4.35 -8.74 11.58
N GLY A 90 -3.10 -8.37 11.85
CA GLY A 90 -2.01 -8.51 10.87
C GLY A 90 -1.73 -9.97 10.51
N ILE A 91 -1.70 -10.86 11.50
CA ILE A 91 -1.49 -12.31 11.30
C ILE A 91 -2.62 -12.92 10.46
N ASP A 92 -3.87 -12.57 10.76
CA ASP A 92 -5.02 -13.08 9.99
C ASP A 92 -4.95 -12.64 8.52
N LYS A 93 -4.54 -11.39 8.25
CA LYS A 93 -4.31 -10.92 6.87
C LYS A 93 -3.17 -11.65 6.17
N LEU A 94 -2.08 -11.93 6.89
CA LEU A 94 -0.95 -12.68 6.35
C LEU A 94 -1.36 -14.12 6.02
N ASN A 95 -2.17 -14.75 6.88
CA ASN A 95 -2.75 -16.07 6.62
C ASN A 95 -3.65 -16.06 5.37
N GLU A 96 -4.50 -15.05 5.20
CA GLU A 96 -5.30 -14.87 3.97
C GLU A 96 -4.41 -14.75 2.72
N ALA A 97 -3.27 -14.05 2.83
CA ALA A 97 -2.32 -13.87 1.75
C ALA A 97 -1.42 -15.09 1.48
N GLY A 98 -1.41 -16.09 2.36
CA GLY A 98 -0.48 -17.22 2.31
C GLY A 98 0.97 -16.85 2.68
N VAL A 99 1.16 -15.81 3.49
CA VAL A 99 2.46 -15.25 3.88
C VAL A 99 2.81 -15.67 5.31
N VAL A 100 4.06 -16.10 5.52
CA VAL A 100 4.52 -16.55 6.83
C VAL A 100 5.23 -15.42 7.56
N LEU A 101 4.74 -15.07 8.75
CA LEU A 101 5.44 -14.19 9.68
C LEU A 101 6.62 -14.94 10.30
N ILE A 102 7.85 -14.49 10.06
CA ILE A 102 9.08 -15.19 10.48
C ILE A 102 9.89 -14.45 11.56
N GLY A 103 9.35 -13.35 12.08
CA GLY A 103 10.00 -12.56 13.12
C GLY A 103 9.52 -11.12 13.13
N GLY A 104 10.36 -10.24 13.68
CA GLY A 104 10.09 -8.81 13.73
C GLY A 104 10.93 -8.09 14.76
N HIS A 105 10.68 -6.80 14.90
CA HIS A 105 11.29 -5.96 15.89
C HIS A 105 10.25 -4.99 16.48
N SER A 106 10.40 -4.71 17.77
CA SER A 106 9.54 -3.79 18.51
C SER A 106 10.37 -2.79 19.31
N VAL A 107 9.96 -1.53 19.30
CA VAL A 107 10.55 -0.45 20.10
C VAL A 107 9.49 0.27 20.94
N GLU A 108 9.91 0.82 22.09
CA GLU A 108 9.08 1.76 22.85
C GLU A 108 9.06 3.11 22.13
N ASP A 109 7.88 3.70 21.94
CA ASP A 109 7.67 5.00 21.31
C ASP A 109 6.47 5.69 21.98
N HIS A 110 6.36 7.00 21.88
CA HIS A 110 5.18 7.75 22.33
C HIS A 110 3.97 7.56 21.41
N GLU A 111 4.20 7.24 20.14
CA GLU A 111 3.14 7.10 19.15
C GLU A 111 3.13 5.69 18.56
N LEU A 112 1.96 5.05 18.59
CA LEU A 112 1.70 3.75 18.01
C LEU A 112 1.98 3.76 16.50
N LYS A 113 2.86 2.86 16.05
CA LYS A 113 3.10 2.57 14.63
C LYS A 113 3.17 1.07 14.44
N TYR A 114 2.54 0.58 13.38
CA TYR A 114 2.58 -0.83 13.02
C TYR A 114 2.72 -0.97 11.51
N GLY A 115 3.42 -2.04 11.12
CA GLY A 115 3.56 -2.44 9.73
C GLY A 115 4.50 -3.62 9.59
N LEU A 116 4.93 -3.88 8.36
CA LEU A 116 5.68 -5.07 8.01
C LEU A 116 6.82 -4.73 7.06
N ALA A 117 7.94 -5.42 7.23
CA ALA A 117 8.86 -5.66 6.12
C ALA A 117 8.46 -6.96 5.42
N VAL A 118 8.26 -6.92 4.11
CA VAL A 118 7.75 -8.05 3.33
C VAL A 118 8.79 -8.48 2.31
N THR A 119 8.98 -9.79 2.19
CA THR A 119 9.77 -10.40 1.11
C THR A 119 8.87 -11.23 0.21
N GLY A 120 8.96 -10.95 -1.09
CA GLY A 120 8.30 -11.70 -2.15
C GLY A 120 9.28 -12.23 -3.18
N PHE A 121 8.77 -13.06 -4.09
CA PHE A 121 9.53 -13.59 -5.22
C PHE A 121 8.90 -13.20 -6.55
N ILE A 122 9.75 -13.07 -7.56
CA ILE A 122 9.35 -12.82 -8.94
C ILE A 122 10.38 -13.37 -9.91
N HIS A 123 9.95 -13.71 -11.12
CA HIS A 123 10.87 -13.95 -12.22
C HIS A 123 11.44 -12.60 -12.72
N PRO A 124 12.76 -12.45 -12.96
CA PRO A 124 13.34 -11.18 -13.41
C PRO A 124 12.63 -10.54 -14.62
N ASP A 125 12.22 -11.35 -15.60
CA ASP A 125 11.51 -10.87 -16.80
C ASP A 125 10.04 -10.49 -16.59
N LYS A 126 9.47 -10.72 -15.39
CA LYS A 126 8.06 -10.43 -15.07
C LYS A 126 7.87 -9.21 -14.19
N ILE A 127 8.97 -8.53 -13.84
CA ILE A 127 8.93 -7.32 -13.00
C ILE A 127 8.07 -6.27 -13.68
N ARG A 128 7.10 -5.74 -12.94
CA ARG A 128 6.34 -4.56 -13.33
C ARG A 128 6.95 -3.36 -12.64
N THR A 129 7.25 -2.33 -13.42
CA THR A 129 7.77 -1.06 -12.92
C THR A 129 6.74 0.03 -13.22
N LYS A 130 6.82 1.15 -12.52
CA LYS A 130 5.92 2.28 -12.78
C LYS A 130 6.33 3.18 -13.96
N THR A 131 7.47 2.90 -14.59
CA THR A 131 8.17 3.82 -15.52
C THR A 131 8.18 3.38 -16.99
N ASN A 132 7.21 2.57 -17.40
CA ASN A 132 7.12 2.06 -18.76
C ASN A 132 5.71 2.27 -19.36
N LEU A 133 5.12 3.46 -19.17
CA LEU A 133 3.87 3.82 -19.86
C LEU A 133 4.09 3.91 -21.37
N HIS A 134 3.13 3.44 -22.18
CA HIS A 134 3.16 3.56 -23.63
C HIS A 134 1.96 4.40 -24.15
N PRO A 135 2.09 5.07 -25.31
CA PRO A 135 0.96 5.76 -25.92
C PRO A 135 -0.20 4.81 -26.18
N ARG A 136 -1.42 5.27 -25.87
CA ARG A 136 -2.71 4.56 -26.01
C ARG A 136 -3.00 3.52 -24.94
N ASP A 137 -2.14 3.37 -23.93
CA ASP A 137 -2.44 2.59 -22.74
C ASP A 137 -3.77 3.01 -22.10
N LYS A 138 -4.42 2.05 -21.46
CA LYS A 138 -5.62 2.27 -20.65
C LYS A 138 -5.24 2.21 -19.18
N LEU A 139 -5.66 3.21 -18.43
CA LEU A 139 -5.50 3.23 -16.98
C LEU A 139 -6.64 2.48 -16.32
N ILE A 140 -6.29 1.54 -15.44
CA ILE A 140 -7.23 0.72 -14.68
C ILE A 140 -6.97 0.98 -13.20
N LEU A 141 -8.02 1.29 -12.46
CA LEU A 141 -7.97 1.46 -11.02
C LEU A 141 -8.85 0.38 -10.36
N THR A 142 -8.28 -0.33 -9.39
CA THR A 142 -8.89 -1.53 -8.81
C THR A 142 -9.64 -1.27 -7.51
N LYS A 143 -9.45 -0.10 -6.90
CA LYS A 143 -10.13 0.36 -5.68
C LYS A 143 -10.52 1.84 -5.82
N PRO A 144 -11.69 2.26 -5.32
CA PRO A 144 -12.08 3.67 -5.38
C PRO A 144 -11.18 4.55 -4.50
N LEU A 145 -11.06 5.83 -4.89
CA LEU A 145 -10.33 6.84 -4.13
C LEU A 145 -11.16 7.42 -2.98
N GLY A 146 -10.50 8.12 -2.05
CA GLY A 146 -11.17 8.91 -1.01
C GLY A 146 -10.94 8.44 0.42
N THR A 147 -10.19 7.35 0.64
CA THR A 147 -9.91 6.78 1.96
C THR A 147 -9.34 7.80 2.94
N GLY A 148 -8.40 8.66 2.52
CA GLY A 148 -7.83 9.70 3.38
C GLY A 148 -8.83 10.75 3.86
N ILE A 149 -9.83 11.09 3.03
CA ILE A 149 -10.94 11.97 3.42
C ILE A 149 -11.83 11.25 4.43
N ILE A 150 -12.21 10.00 4.15
CA ILE A 150 -13.02 9.21 5.07
C ILE A 150 -12.30 9.05 6.42
N SER A 151 -11.02 8.67 6.46
CA SER A 151 -10.25 8.57 7.71
C SER A 151 -10.20 9.88 8.49
N THR A 152 -10.20 11.04 7.81
CA THR A 152 -10.29 12.34 8.48
C THR A 152 -11.67 12.55 9.11
N ALA A 153 -12.74 12.13 8.43
CA ALA A 153 -14.10 12.16 8.96
C ALA A 153 -14.32 11.16 10.12
N ILE A 154 -13.68 9.99 10.09
CA ILE A 154 -13.65 9.03 11.19
C ILE A 154 -12.99 9.67 12.42
N LYS A 155 -11.80 10.26 12.26
CA LYS A 155 -11.10 10.98 13.34
C LYS A 155 -11.91 12.18 13.87
N GLY A 156 -12.71 12.80 13.00
CA GLY A 156 -13.64 13.87 13.37
C GLY A 156 -14.93 13.40 14.04
N GLY A 157 -15.19 12.07 14.11
CA GLY A 157 -16.37 11.50 14.73
C GLY A 157 -17.69 11.73 13.96
N ILE A 158 -17.62 12.04 12.66
CA ILE A 158 -18.82 12.35 11.85
C ILE A 158 -19.16 11.28 10.81
N ALA A 159 -18.27 10.31 10.59
CA ALA A 159 -18.52 9.22 9.66
C ALA A 159 -19.54 8.23 10.26
N SER A 160 -20.47 7.75 9.42
CA SER A 160 -21.43 6.72 9.85
C SER A 160 -20.74 5.38 10.11
N ALA A 161 -21.34 4.52 10.94
CA ALA A 161 -20.84 3.17 11.20
C ALA A 161 -20.72 2.34 9.90
N GLU A 162 -21.68 2.48 8.98
CA GLU A 162 -21.65 1.82 7.67
C GLU A 162 -20.48 2.30 6.81
N THR A 163 -20.24 3.61 6.77
CA THR A 163 -19.11 4.20 6.02
C THR A 163 -17.77 3.75 6.61
N ILE A 164 -17.66 3.67 7.94
CA ILE A 164 -16.48 3.15 8.65
C ILE A 164 -16.24 1.70 8.26
N GLU A 165 -17.23 0.83 8.41
CA GLU A 165 -17.11 -0.60 8.10
C GLU A 165 -16.71 -0.84 6.64
N ARG A 166 -17.44 -0.23 5.70
CA ARG A 166 -17.19 -0.40 4.27
C ARG A 166 -15.79 0.08 3.86
N THR A 167 -15.35 1.23 4.37
CA THR A 167 -14.03 1.77 4.03
C THR A 167 -12.91 0.94 4.66
N THR A 168 -13.12 0.46 5.89
CA THR A 168 -12.18 -0.40 6.61
C THR A 168 -11.97 -1.72 5.87
N GLN A 169 -13.05 -2.40 5.48
CA GLN A 169 -12.98 -3.64 4.69
C GLN A 169 -12.30 -3.43 3.33
N MET A 170 -12.60 -2.31 2.66
CA MET A 170 -11.97 -1.97 1.39
C MET A 170 -10.45 -1.75 1.53
N MET A 171 -10.02 -1.03 2.58
CA MET A 171 -8.59 -0.82 2.86
C MET A 171 -7.89 -2.14 3.23
N ALA A 172 -8.56 -3.02 3.97
CA ALA A 172 -8.04 -4.34 4.34
C ALA A 172 -8.06 -5.38 3.20
N THR A 173 -8.67 -5.08 2.06
CA THR A 173 -8.74 -6.02 0.92
C THR A 173 -7.35 -6.17 0.28
N LEU A 174 -6.86 -7.40 0.11
CA LEU A 174 -5.59 -7.65 -0.56
C LEU A 174 -5.62 -7.30 -2.05
N ASN A 175 -4.50 -6.79 -2.59
CA ASN A 175 -4.32 -6.62 -4.03
C ASN A 175 -3.99 -7.94 -4.77
N GLN A 176 -3.95 -9.08 -4.07
CA GLN A 176 -3.65 -10.40 -4.61
C GLN A 176 -4.49 -10.77 -5.85
N ARG A 177 -5.81 -10.56 -5.79
CA ARG A 177 -6.70 -10.87 -6.91
C ARG A 177 -6.41 -9.97 -8.12
N ALA A 178 -6.14 -8.69 -7.88
CA ALA A 178 -5.76 -7.76 -8.94
C ALA A 178 -4.44 -8.18 -9.59
N ALA A 179 -3.41 -8.51 -8.79
CA ALA A 179 -2.12 -8.98 -9.29
C ALA A 179 -2.24 -10.29 -10.09
N LYS A 180 -3.05 -11.25 -9.63
CA LYS A 180 -3.31 -12.49 -10.35
C LYS A 180 -3.99 -12.26 -11.69
N ILE A 181 -5.00 -11.40 -11.75
CA ILE A 181 -5.65 -11.05 -13.02
C ILE A 181 -4.66 -10.32 -13.92
N MET A 182 -3.90 -9.38 -13.37
CA MET A 182 -2.90 -8.59 -14.08
C MET A 182 -1.84 -9.48 -14.76
N SER A 183 -1.44 -10.59 -14.15
CA SER A 183 -0.39 -11.47 -14.70
C SER A 183 -0.76 -12.14 -16.03
N ASP A 184 -2.05 -12.20 -16.37
CA ASP A 184 -2.55 -12.79 -17.62
C ASP A 184 -2.59 -11.79 -18.79
N TYR A 185 -2.20 -10.53 -18.55
CA TYR A 185 -2.21 -9.45 -19.56
C TYR A 185 -0.82 -8.84 -19.73
N ASP A 186 -0.61 -8.23 -20.89
CA ASP A 186 0.57 -7.41 -21.13
C ASP A 186 0.37 -6.03 -20.49
N VAL A 187 0.90 -5.87 -19.27
CA VAL A 187 0.81 -4.64 -18.49
C VAL A 187 2.14 -3.90 -18.57
N HIS A 188 2.14 -2.75 -19.23
CA HIS A 188 3.37 -1.99 -19.45
C HIS A 188 3.89 -1.32 -18.17
N ALA A 189 3.01 -0.84 -17.29
CA ALA A 189 3.37 -0.27 -16.01
C ALA A 189 2.31 -0.55 -14.92
N CYS A 190 2.74 -0.64 -13.66
CA CYS A 190 1.87 -0.82 -12.51
C CYS A 190 2.41 -0.05 -11.30
N THR A 191 1.50 0.39 -10.44
CA THR A 191 1.78 0.92 -9.10
C THR A 191 0.50 0.85 -8.27
N ASP A 192 0.59 1.01 -6.95
CA ASP A 192 -0.54 1.07 -6.05
C ASP A 192 -0.78 2.49 -5.49
N ILE A 193 -2.07 2.87 -5.42
CA ILE A 193 -2.43 4.23 -5.02
C ILE A 193 -2.51 4.33 -3.50
N THR A 194 -1.45 4.88 -2.89
CA THR A 194 -1.28 5.05 -1.44
C THR A 194 -1.24 6.55 -1.02
N GLY A 195 -0.35 6.93 -0.09
CA GLY A 195 -0.35 8.23 0.59
C GLY A 195 -0.12 9.46 -0.31
N PHE A 196 0.50 9.28 -1.48
CA PHE A 196 0.69 10.35 -2.47
C PHE A 196 -0.58 10.67 -3.27
N GLY A 197 -1.59 9.80 -3.18
CA GLY A 197 -2.82 9.90 -3.96
C GLY A 197 -2.61 9.63 -5.45
N LEU A 198 -3.71 9.59 -6.20
CA LEU A 198 -3.69 9.23 -7.62
C LEU A 198 -2.74 10.11 -8.45
N LEU A 199 -2.82 11.43 -8.25
CA LEU A 199 -2.03 12.37 -9.05
C LEU A 199 -0.54 12.33 -8.71
N GLY A 200 -0.17 12.08 -7.45
CA GLY A 200 1.23 11.93 -7.06
C GLY A 200 1.87 10.71 -7.72
N HIS A 201 1.21 9.55 -7.62
CA HIS A 201 1.65 8.33 -8.27
C HIS A 201 1.69 8.44 -9.80
N LEU A 202 0.65 9.04 -10.42
CA LEU A 202 0.67 9.29 -11.86
C LEU A 202 1.78 10.24 -12.30
N ALA A 203 2.13 11.25 -11.48
CA ALA A 203 3.23 12.15 -11.80
C ALA A 203 4.56 11.39 -11.87
N GLU A 204 4.81 10.44 -10.96
CA GLU A 204 5.99 9.57 -11.02
C GLU A 204 6.01 8.73 -12.30
N MET A 205 4.87 8.13 -12.67
CA MET A 205 4.76 7.34 -13.90
C MET A 205 5.01 8.18 -15.16
N VAL A 206 4.42 9.38 -15.23
CA VAL A 206 4.54 10.34 -16.33
C VAL A 206 5.99 10.82 -16.48
N VAL A 207 6.62 11.24 -15.37
CA VAL A 207 8.01 11.70 -15.37
C VAL A 207 8.97 10.57 -15.76
N GLY A 208 8.76 9.37 -15.20
CA GLY A 208 9.61 8.22 -15.49
C GLY A 208 9.50 7.68 -16.91
N SER A 209 8.33 7.83 -17.54
CA SER A 209 8.06 7.29 -18.88
C SER A 209 8.20 8.34 -20.00
N GLY A 210 8.14 9.64 -19.68
CA GLY A 210 8.21 10.72 -20.66
C GLY A 210 6.92 10.95 -21.47
N TYR A 211 5.79 10.39 -21.01
CA TYR A 211 4.47 10.54 -21.67
C TYR A 211 3.47 11.25 -20.77
N SER A 212 2.45 11.85 -21.38
CA SER A 212 1.34 12.48 -20.64
C SER A 212 0.15 11.53 -20.48
N VAL A 213 -0.57 11.69 -19.37
CA VAL A 213 -1.80 10.96 -19.06
C VAL A 213 -3.00 11.90 -19.16
N TYR A 214 -4.08 11.44 -19.79
CA TYR A 214 -5.37 12.12 -19.80
C TYR A 214 -6.38 11.36 -18.96
N LEU A 215 -6.97 12.03 -17.97
CA LEU A 215 -7.96 11.45 -17.06
C LEU A 215 -9.36 11.99 -17.35
N HIS A 216 -10.31 11.06 -17.38
CA HIS A 216 -11.73 11.33 -17.40
C HIS A 216 -12.25 11.31 -15.96
N PHE A 217 -12.43 12.48 -15.35
CA PHE A 217 -12.81 12.59 -13.94
C PHE A 217 -14.08 11.78 -13.60
N GLU A 218 -15.07 11.82 -14.50
CA GLU A 218 -16.34 11.10 -14.39
C GLU A 218 -16.21 9.58 -14.37
N LYS A 219 -15.05 9.03 -14.76
CA LYS A 219 -14.75 7.60 -14.75
C LYS A 219 -13.89 7.17 -13.56
N ILE A 220 -13.45 8.10 -12.73
CA ILE A 220 -12.62 7.80 -11.56
C ILE A 220 -13.55 7.30 -10.44
N PRO A 221 -13.41 6.04 -10.00
CA PRO A 221 -14.21 5.53 -8.89
C PRO A 221 -13.80 6.23 -7.60
N ILE A 222 -14.76 6.82 -6.89
CA ILE A 222 -14.56 7.57 -5.64
C ILE A 222 -15.61 7.09 -4.63
N ILE A 223 -15.22 6.98 -3.37
CA ILE A 223 -16.15 6.69 -2.28
C ILE A 223 -17.16 7.85 -2.19
N PRO A 224 -18.48 7.61 -2.30
CA PRO A 224 -19.48 8.68 -2.42
C PRO A 224 -19.37 9.78 -1.35
N GLU A 225 -19.21 9.37 -0.08
CA GLU A 225 -19.14 10.24 1.10
C GLU A 225 -17.84 11.08 1.13
N ALA A 226 -16.82 10.69 0.36
CA ALA A 226 -15.58 11.45 0.30
C ALA A 226 -15.80 12.85 -0.31
N PHE A 227 -16.74 13.01 -1.25
CA PHE A 227 -17.07 14.33 -1.78
C PHE A 227 -17.73 15.23 -0.74
N GLU A 228 -18.68 14.67 0.01
CA GLU A 228 -19.40 15.39 1.05
C GLU A 228 -18.43 15.87 2.14
N PHE A 229 -17.63 14.98 2.70
CA PHE A 229 -16.66 15.35 3.73
C PHE A 229 -15.58 16.29 3.22
N ALA A 230 -15.11 16.14 1.98
CA ALA A 230 -14.18 17.08 1.39
C ALA A 230 -14.80 18.48 1.24
N SER A 231 -16.09 18.57 0.88
CA SER A 231 -16.82 19.85 0.78
C SER A 231 -16.99 20.55 2.12
N MET A 232 -17.00 19.78 3.22
CA MET A 232 -16.98 20.29 4.60
C MET A 232 -15.58 20.74 5.06
N GLY A 233 -14.55 20.57 4.23
CA GLY A 233 -13.16 20.94 4.54
C GLY A 233 -12.36 19.86 5.26
N LEU A 234 -12.86 18.62 5.34
CA LEU A 234 -12.16 17.50 5.99
C LEU A 234 -11.11 16.89 5.06
N VAL A 235 -10.07 17.68 4.79
CA VAL A 235 -8.97 17.29 3.91
C VAL A 235 -7.74 16.95 4.75
N PRO A 236 -7.16 15.74 4.62
CA PRO A 236 -5.99 15.36 5.40
C PRO A 236 -4.81 16.27 5.05
N LYS A 237 -4.01 16.61 6.05
CA LYS A 237 -2.84 17.49 5.89
C LYS A 237 -1.87 17.02 4.78
N GLY A 238 -1.77 15.71 4.56
CA GLY A 238 -0.95 15.12 3.51
C GLY A 238 -1.35 15.59 2.10
N ALA A 239 -2.63 15.83 1.84
CA ALA A 239 -3.10 16.28 0.52
C ALA A 239 -2.50 17.63 0.09
N PHE A 240 -2.15 18.50 1.05
CA PHE A 240 -1.52 19.80 0.76
C PHE A 240 -0.02 19.72 0.48
N LYS A 241 0.61 18.57 0.78
CA LYS A 241 2.05 18.33 0.61
C LYS A 241 2.39 17.59 -0.68
N ASN A 242 1.41 16.94 -1.31
CA ASN A 242 1.57 16.25 -2.59
C ASN A 242 1.56 17.32 -3.70
N ARG A 243 2.72 17.92 -3.98
CA ARG A 243 2.95 18.95 -5.01
C ARG A 243 4.01 18.51 -6.00
#